data_AF-A0A942DWR4-F1
#
_entry.id   AF-A0A942DWR4-F1
#
_cell.length_a   1.000
_cell.length_b   1.000
_cell.length_c   1.000
_cell.angle_alpha   90.00
_cell.angle_beta   90.00
_cell.angle_gamma   90.00
#
_symmetry.space_group_name_H-M   'P 1'
#
loop_
_entity.id
_entity.type
_entity.pdbx_description
1 polymer ?
#
loop_
_entity_poly.entity_id
_entity_poly.type
_entity_poly.pdbx_seq_one_letter_code
_entity_poly.pdbx_strand_id
1 'polypeptide(L)'
;MPELFFDTLDALPEELREGATTTEDGRVKINVVEATKLKEFRDNNIKVVKERDDLAALLGKAKDIIGNDDFEAAAKDIGDLRGIAQRVKDGQLVENKGLDEAIQERTKTMREGLEAQIRQHATEKDAWKTKFEQADGRRRQGVVDRAIASLAVDETIGMHPTALADIQVRARSVFEVDDNDGLTPKRNGEVLYGGDGATPMSIKEWVNVLRDEAPHFFKGSSGGGSGGDGNGFRGKSASDIAKMDPMTKLRLANGEL
;
A
#
# COMPACT_ATOMS: atom_id res chain seq x y z
N MET A 1 -62.80 -66.10 -43.06
CA MET A 1 -63.94 -65.41 -43.71
C MET A 1 -64.77 -66.49 -44.37
N PRO A 2 -66.08 -66.60 -44.11
CA PRO A 2 -66.93 -67.56 -44.80
C PRO A 2 -66.92 -67.29 -46.31
N GLU A 3 -66.80 -68.37 -47.08
CA GLU A 3 -66.77 -68.36 -48.54
C GLU A 3 -68.10 -68.92 -49.05
N LEU A 4 -68.80 -68.17 -49.89
CA LEU A 4 -70.05 -68.60 -50.52
C LEU A 4 -69.79 -68.90 -51.99
N PHE A 5 -70.41 -69.98 -52.49
CA PHE A 5 -70.28 -70.42 -53.88
C PHE A 5 -71.64 -70.31 -54.59
N PHE A 6 -71.63 -69.77 -55.79
CA PHE A 6 -72.80 -69.59 -56.65
C PHE A 6 -72.53 -70.15 -58.04
N ASP A 7 -73.58 -70.56 -58.75
CA ASP A 7 -73.44 -71.21 -60.06
C ASP A 7 -73.12 -70.22 -61.19
N THR A 8 -73.58 -68.97 -61.11
CA THR A 8 -73.33 -67.93 -62.11
C THR A 8 -73.17 -66.55 -61.48
N LEU A 9 -72.51 -65.63 -62.18
CA LEU A 9 -72.29 -64.25 -61.72
C LEU A 9 -73.62 -63.49 -61.53
N ASP A 10 -74.64 -63.85 -62.31
CA ASP A 10 -75.97 -63.25 -62.25
C ASP A 10 -76.73 -63.60 -60.97
N ALA A 11 -76.38 -64.71 -60.31
CA ALA A 11 -76.96 -65.13 -59.03
C ALA A 11 -76.46 -64.29 -57.84
N LEU A 12 -75.41 -63.49 -58.02
CA LEU A 12 -74.95 -62.53 -57.01
C LEU A 12 -75.64 -61.17 -57.19
N PRO A 13 -76.06 -60.52 -56.09
CA PRO A 13 -76.41 -59.09 -56.09
C PRO A 13 -75.27 -58.26 -56.70
N GLU A 14 -75.60 -57.22 -57.49
CA GLU A 14 -74.61 -56.43 -58.23
C GLU A 14 -73.46 -55.92 -57.35
N GLU A 15 -73.75 -55.48 -56.12
CA GLU A 15 -72.75 -54.93 -55.19
C GLU A 15 -71.70 -55.95 -54.71
N LEU A 16 -71.98 -57.24 -54.88
CA LEU A 16 -71.10 -58.33 -54.46
C LEU A 16 -70.29 -58.91 -55.63
N ARG A 17 -70.56 -58.50 -56.87
CA ARG A 17 -69.89 -59.02 -58.07
C ARG A 17 -68.44 -58.56 -58.19
N GLU A 18 -68.11 -57.36 -57.71
CA GLU A 18 -66.76 -56.77 -57.78
C GLU A 18 -65.73 -57.54 -56.92
N GLY A 19 -66.19 -58.13 -55.81
CA GLY A 19 -65.35 -58.92 -54.89
C GLY A 19 -65.37 -60.43 -55.16
N ALA A 20 -66.03 -60.89 -56.22
CA ALA A 20 -66.20 -62.30 -56.53
C ALA A 20 -65.08 -62.82 -57.45
N THR A 21 -64.64 -64.05 -57.21
CA THR A 21 -63.63 -64.73 -58.03
C THR A 21 -64.19 -66.01 -58.64
N THR A 22 -63.88 -66.30 -59.90
CA THR A 22 -64.32 -67.53 -60.57
C THR A 22 -63.36 -68.67 -60.23
N THR A 23 -63.88 -69.79 -59.73
CA THR A 23 -63.10 -71.02 -59.49
C THR A 23 -62.98 -71.86 -60.76
N GLU A 24 -61.98 -72.75 -60.82
CA GLU A 24 -61.68 -73.59 -62.00
C GLU A 24 -62.87 -74.46 -62.47
N ASP A 25 -63.81 -74.77 -61.57
CA ASP A 25 -65.05 -75.51 -61.86
C ASP A 25 -66.16 -74.66 -62.53
N GLY A 26 -65.91 -73.38 -62.82
CA GLY A 26 -66.89 -72.46 -63.41
C GLY A 26 -67.89 -71.83 -62.42
N ARG A 27 -67.75 -72.10 -61.11
CA ARG A 27 -68.56 -71.50 -60.04
C ARG A 27 -67.97 -70.16 -59.58
N VAL A 28 -68.81 -69.30 -59.01
CA VAL A 28 -68.43 -67.98 -58.49
C VAL A 28 -68.27 -68.05 -56.97
N LYS A 29 -67.08 -67.70 -56.48
CA LYS A 29 -66.72 -67.65 -55.06
C LYS A 29 -66.73 -66.21 -54.55
N ILE A 30 -67.35 -65.97 -53.39
CA ILE A 30 -67.28 -64.68 -52.70
C ILE A 30 -66.93 -64.84 -51.22
N ASN A 31 -66.02 -64.00 -50.76
CA ASN A 31 -65.67 -63.89 -49.34
C ASN A 31 -66.61 -62.87 -48.68
N VAL A 32 -67.46 -63.35 -47.77
CA VAL A 32 -68.35 -62.48 -46.99
C VAL A 32 -67.86 -62.40 -45.55
N VAL A 33 -68.11 -61.26 -44.90
CA VAL A 33 -67.82 -61.06 -43.48
C VAL A 33 -69.13 -60.95 -42.74
N GLU A 34 -69.21 -61.62 -41.59
CA GLU A 34 -70.38 -61.55 -40.72
C GLU A 34 -70.60 -60.09 -40.26
N ALA A 35 -71.82 -59.58 -40.45
CA ALA A 35 -72.16 -58.18 -40.20
C ALA A 35 -71.86 -57.75 -38.75
N THR A 36 -72.08 -58.64 -37.77
CA THR A 36 -71.75 -58.40 -36.35
C THR A 36 -70.26 -58.18 -36.14
N LYS A 37 -69.41 -59.05 -36.68
CA LYS A 37 -67.95 -58.93 -36.57
C LYS A 37 -67.42 -57.71 -37.34
N LEU A 38 -68.03 -57.39 -38.48
CA LEU A 38 -67.68 -56.19 -39.24
C LEU A 38 -68.01 -54.91 -38.44
N LYS A 39 -69.16 -54.89 -37.74
CA LYS A 39 -69.54 -53.78 -36.86
C LYS A 39 -68.59 -53.67 -35.66
N GLU A 40 -68.30 -54.77 -34.99
CA GLU A 40 -67.33 -54.80 -33.89
C GLU A 40 -65.94 -54.31 -34.32
N PHE A 41 -65.47 -54.73 -35.49
CA PHE A 41 -64.21 -54.26 -36.06
C PHE A 41 -64.24 -52.75 -36.33
N ARG A 42 -65.34 -52.23 -36.91
CA ARG A 42 -65.52 -50.79 -37.14
C ARG A 42 -65.52 -50.01 -35.82
N ASP A 43 -66.26 -50.47 -34.82
CA ASP A 43 -66.37 -49.82 -33.51
C ASP A 43 -65.02 -49.83 -32.76
N ASN A 44 -64.29 -50.95 -32.80
CA ASN A 44 -62.95 -51.04 -32.23
C ASN A 44 -61.96 -50.15 -32.97
N ASN A 45 -62.00 -50.11 -34.30
CA ASN A 45 -61.13 -49.25 -35.07
C ASN A 45 -61.40 -47.77 -34.78
N ILE A 46 -62.67 -47.37 -34.60
CA ILE A 46 -63.04 -46.01 -34.19
C ILE A 46 -62.49 -45.69 -32.80
N LYS A 47 -62.55 -46.62 -31.83
CA LYS A 47 -61.96 -46.42 -30.50
C LYS A 47 -60.45 -46.25 -30.57
N VAL A 48 -59.76 -47.14 -31.30
CA VAL A 48 -58.30 -47.09 -31.46
C VAL A 48 -57.86 -45.80 -32.14
N VAL A 49 -58.59 -45.33 -33.16
CA VAL A 49 -58.30 -44.05 -33.82
C VAL A 49 -58.45 -42.88 -32.85
N LYS A 50 -59.49 -42.87 -32.01
CA LYS A 50 -59.66 -41.82 -30.98
C LYS A 50 -58.54 -41.85 -29.95
N GLU A 51 -58.22 -43.02 -29.40
CA GLU A 51 -57.12 -43.18 -28.43
C GLU A 51 -55.78 -42.75 -29.02
N ARG A 52 -55.51 -43.08 -30.30
CA ARG A 52 -54.33 -42.63 -31.02
C ARG A 52 -54.29 -41.10 -31.12
N ASP A 53 -55.39 -40.47 -31.50
CA ASP A 53 -55.46 -39.01 -31.67
C ASP A 53 -55.29 -38.28 -30.33
N ASP A 54 -55.86 -38.81 -29.26
CA ASP A 54 -55.68 -38.29 -27.89
C ASP A 54 -54.23 -38.42 -27.41
N LEU A 55 -53.59 -39.58 -27.64
CA LEU A 55 -52.19 -39.80 -27.31
C LEU A 55 -51.26 -38.91 -28.15
N ALA A 56 -51.55 -38.73 -29.44
CA ALA A 56 -50.78 -37.84 -30.30
C ALA A 56 -50.88 -36.38 -29.83
N ALA A 57 -52.06 -35.93 -29.40
CA ALA A 57 -52.25 -34.60 -28.84
C ALA A 57 -51.51 -34.40 -27.50
N LEU A 58 -51.53 -35.41 -26.61
CA LEU A 58 -50.77 -35.38 -25.35
C LEU A 58 -49.26 -35.38 -25.59
N LEU A 59 -48.78 -36.18 -26.54
CA LEU A 59 -47.38 -36.23 -26.91
C LEU A 59 -46.92 -34.88 -27.47
N GLY A 60 -47.72 -34.24 -28.34
CA GLY A 60 -47.42 -32.91 -28.87
C GLY A 60 -47.23 -31.87 -27.76
N LYS A 61 -48.16 -31.81 -26.79
CA LYS A 61 -48.04 -30.91 -25.64
C LYS A 61 -46.81 -31.21 -24.79
N ALA A 62 -46.48 -32.48 -24.59
CA ALA A 62 -45.29 -32.88 -23.84
C ALA A 62 -44.00 -32.43 -24.54
N LYS A 63 -43.93 -32.56 -25.88
CA LYS A 63 -42.82 -32.05 -26.69
C LYS A 63 -42.69 -30.53 -26.60
N ASP A 64 -43.80 -29.79 -26.66
CA ASP A 64 -43.78 -28.33 -26.53
C ASP A 64 -43.24 -27.86 -25.17
N ILE A 65 -43.58 -28.58 -24.09
CA ILE A 65 -43.12 -28.27 -22.74
C ILE A 65 -41.63 -28.62 -22.55
N ILE A 66 -41.19 -29.74 -23.13
CA ILE A 66 -39.84 -30.27 -22.97
C ILE A 66 -38.84 -29.58 -23.92
N GLY A 67 -39.31 -29.13 -25.09
CA GLY A 67 -38.48 -28.48 -26.11
C GLY A 67 -37.59 -29.43 -26.91
N ASN A 68 -37.67 -30.75 -26.69
CA ASN A 68 -37.00 -31.76 -27.51
C ASN A 68 -37.83 -33.07 -27.58
N ASP A 69 -37.38 -34.00 -28.41
CA ASP A 69 -37.98 -35.33 -28.63
C ASP A 69 -37.39 -36.44 -27.73
N ASP A 70 -36.47 -36.10 -26.82
CA ASP A 70 -35.79 -37.00 -25.88
C ASP A 70 -36.44 -36.93 -24.48
N PHE A 71 -37.52 -37.70 -24.34
CA PHE A 71 -38.29 -37.78 -23.10
C PHE A 71 -37.51 -38.40 -21.92
N GLU A 72 -36.47 -39.20 -22.20
CA GLU A 72 -35.69 -39.85 -21.16
C GLU A 72 -34.69 -38.86 -20.53
N ALA A 73 -34.03 -38.06 -21.37
CA ALA A 73 -33.23 -36.91 -20.90
C ALA A 73 -34.10 -35.89 -20.17
N ALA A 74 -35.28 -35.58 -20.70
CA ALA A 74 -36.22 -34.66 -20.06
C ALA A 74 -36.71 -35.15 -18.69
N ALA A 75 -37.00 -36.44 -18.55
CA ALA A 75 -37.40 -37.02 -17.27
C ALA A 75 -36.29 -36.91 -16.22
N LYS A 76 -35.03 -37.09 -16.64
CA LYS A 76 -33.85 -36.90 -15.78
C LYS A 76 -33.71 -35.43 -15.36
N ASP A 77 -33.77 -34.51 -16.31
CA ASP A 77 -33.64 -33.07 -16.06
C ASP A 77 -34.74 -32.55 -15.12
N ILE A 78 -35.98 -32.98 -15.31
CA ILE A 78 -37.10 -32.66 -14.40
C ILE A 78 -36.86 -33.25 -13.01
N GLY A 79 -36.31 -34.46 -12.92
CA GLY A 79 -35.92 -35.09 -11.66
C GLY A 79 -34.85 -34.28 -10.91
N ASP A 80 -33.81 -33.86 -11.62
CA ASP A 80 -32.73 -33.04 -11.09
C ASP A 80 -33.23 -31.66 -10.64
N LEU A 81 -34.09 -31.02 -11.45
CA LEU A 81 -34.73 -29.74 -11.11
C LEU A 81 -35.62 -29.85 -9.87
N ARG A 82 -36.37 -30.93 -9.70
CA ARG A 82 -37.15 -31.20 -8.47
C ARG A 82 -36.22 -31.40 -7.27
N GLY A 83 -35.11 -32.11 -7.45
CA GLY A 83 -34.08 -32.26 -6.41
C GLY A 83 -33.43 -30.92 -6.01
N ILE A 84 -33.17 -30.03 -6.97
CA ILE A 84 -32.70 -28.67 -6.71
C ILE A 84 -33.78 -27.86 -5.97
N ALA A 85 -35.01 -27.87 -6.46
CA ALA A 85 -36.12 -27.14 -5.85
C ALA A 85 -36.39 -27.60 -4.40
N GLN A 86 -36.27 -28.90 -4.13
CA GLN A 86 -36.39 -29.46 -2.79
C GLN A 86 -35.25 -28.98 -1.89
N ARG A 87 -34.00 -29.01 -2.37
CA ARG A 87 -32.84 -28.46 -1.63
C ARG A 87 -32.93 -26.96 -1.37
N VAL A 88 -33.54 -26.19 -2.26
CA VAL A 88 -33.85 -24.76 -2.05
C VAL A 88 -34.92 -24.60 -0.96
N LYS A 89 -36.01 -25.38 -1.05
CA LYS A 89 -37.11 -25.37 -0.07
C LYS A 89 -36.63 -25.80 1.33
N ASP A 90 -35.70 -26.75 1.39
CA ASP A 90 -35.10 -27.28 2.61
C ASP A 90 -33.96 -26.37 3.15
N GLY A 91 -33.70 -25.23 2.49
CA GLY A 91 -32.73 -24.23 2.98
C GLY A 91 -31.27 -24.57 2.70
N GLN A 92 -30.96 -25.70 2.06
CA GLN A 92 -29.60 -26.14 1.75
C GLN A 92 -28.95 -25.33 0.63
N LEU A 93 -29.77 -24.79 -0.28
CA LEU A 93 -29.36 -23.91 -1.38
C LEU A 93 -29.84 -22.46 -1.15
N VAL A 94 -30.00 -22.05 0.10
CA VAL A 94 -30.25 -20.65 0.46
C VAL A 94 -28.92 -19.99 0.78
N GLU A 95 -28.38 -19.30 -0.22
CA GLU A 95 -27.29 -18.33 -0.13
C GLU A 95 -25.93 -18.84 0.35
N ASN A 96 -24.88 -18.29 -0.25
CA ASN A 96 -23.51 -18.79 -0.23
C ASN A 96 -22.79 -18.47 1.10
N LYS A 97 -23.35 -18.88 2.25
CA LYS A 97 -22.84 -18.53 3.60
C LYS A 97 -21.35 -18.84 3.79
N GLY A 98 -20.85 -19.94 3.23
CA GLY A 98 -19.42 -20.27 3.28
C GLY A 98 -18.52 -19.34 2.45
N LEU A 99 -19.04 -18.77 1.35
CA LEU A 99 -18.31 -17.78 0.56
C LEU A 99 -18.29 -16.43 1.29
N ASP A 100 -19.40 -16.01 1.90
CA ASP A 100 -19.46 -14.78 2.68
C ASP A 100 -18.56 -14.85 3.92
N GLU A 101 -18.53 -15.98 4.64
CA GLU A 101 -17.61 -16.22 5.75
C GLU A 101 -16.14 -16.17 5.30
N ALA A 102 -15.80 -16.79 4.17
CA ALA A 102 -14.46 -16.74 3.61
C ALA A 102 -14.04 -15.33 3.15
N ILE A 103 -14.98 -14.56 2.57
CA ILE A 103 -14.74 -13.16 2.19
C ILE A 103 -14.57 -12.29 3.44
N GLN A 104 -15.39 -12.49 4.48
CA GLN A 104 -15.26 -11.78 5.75
C GLN A 104 -13.92 -12.05 6.41
N GLU A 105 -13.50 -13.31 6.51
CA GLU A 105 -12.21 -13.68 7.10
C GLU A 105 -11.06 -13.10 6.29
N ARG A 106 -11.08 -13.22 4.95
CA ARG A 106 -10.04 -12.64 4.08
C ARG A 106 -9.99 -11.12 4.19
N THR A 107 -11.14 -10.46 4.27
CA THR A 107 -11.23 -9.00 4.42
C THR A 107 -10.70 -8.56 5.79
N LYS A 108 -10.98 -9.33 6.84
CA LYS A 108 -10.46 -9.10 8.18
C LYS A 108 -8.94 -9.25 8.21
N THR A 109 -8.39 -10.35 7.69
CA THR A 109 -6.93 -10.55 7.60
C THR A 109 -6.26 -9.46 6.77
N MET A 110 -6.87 -9.06 5.64
CA MET A 110 -6.36 -7.97 4.82
C MET A 110 -6.36 -6.64 5.59
N ARG A 111 -7.44 -6.32 6.30
CA ARG A 111 -7.54 -5.10 7.11
C ARG A 111 -6.50 -5.10 8.21
N GLU A 112 -6.37 -6.19 8.97
CA GLU A 112 -5.37 -6.33 10.03
C GLU A 112 -3.94 -6.21 9.49
N GLY A 113 -3.65 -6.82 8.34
CA GLY A 113 -2.36 -6.71 7.67
C GLY A 113 -2.04 -5.28 7.21
N LEU A 114 -3.02 -4.58 6.63
CA LEU A 114 -2.87 -3.18 6.22
C LEU A 114 -2.73 -2.25 7.43
N GLU A 115 -3.51 -2.45 8.49
CA GLU A 115 -3.38 -1.69 9.74
C GLU A 115 -2.01 -1.91 10.38
N ALA A 116 -1.48 -3.13 10.36
CA ALA A 116 -0.14 -3.43 10.82
C ALA A 116 0.93 -2.71 9.99
N GLN A 117 0.82 -2.73 8.66
CA GLN A 117 1.73 -2.00 7.76
C GLN A 117 1.66 -0.49 8.00
N ILE A 118 0.46 0.08 8.16
CA ILE A 118 0.29 1.51 8.46
C ILE A 118 0.96 1.86 9.78
N ARG A 119 0.78 1.05 10.82
CA ARG A 119 1.43 1.26 12.12
C ARG A 119 2.95 1.15 12.01
N GLN A 120 3.45 0.16 11.27
CA GLN A 120 4.89 -0.01 11.05
C GLN A 120 5.49 1.17 10.29
N HIS A 121 4.84 1.63 9.22
CA HIS A 121 5.32 2.79 8.47
C HIS A 121 5.24 4.09 9.28
N ALA A 122 4.25 4.22 10.17
CA ALA A 122 4.17 5.35 11.09
C ALA A 122 5.34 5.34 12.08
N THR A 123 5.64 4.20 12.72
CA THR A 123 6.77 4.10 13.66
C THR A 123 8.12 4.28 12.98
N GLU A 124 8.30 3.73 11.78
CA GLU A 124 9.52 3.95 10.98
C GLU A 124 9.68 5.42 10.60
N LYS A 125 8.59 6.09 10.17
CA LYS A 125 8.62 7.51 9.83
C LYS A 125 9.03 8.37 11.03
N ASP A 126 8.48 8.11 12.21
CA ASP A 126 8.84 8.85 13.43
C ASP A 126 10.29 8.60 13.85
N ALA A 127 10.78 7.35 13.70
CA ALA A 127 12.16 7.01 13.95
C ALA A 127 13.12 7.72 12.97
N TRP A 128 12.78 7.76 11.68
CA TRP A 128 13.57 8.46 10.66
C TRP A 128 13.55 9.97 10.85
N LYS A 129 12.40 10.56 11.22
CA LYS A 129 12.29 11.97 11.55
C LYS A 129 13.19 12.33 12.73
N THR A 130 13.15 11.54 13.80
CA THR A 130 14.02 11.73 14.97
C THR A 130 15.51 11.64 14.60
N LYS A 131 15.89 10.64 13.80
CA LYS A 131 17.28 10.49 13.32
C LYS A 131 17.72 11.67 12.47
N PHE A 132 16.84 12.16 11.60
CA PHE A 132 17.10 13.32 10.75
C PHE A 132 17.30 14.58 11.59
N GLU A 133 16.40 14.88 12.53
CA GLU A 133 16.52 16.04 13.41
C GLU A 133 17.81 16.02 14.24
N GLN A 134 18.21 14.84 14.74
CA GLN A 134 19.48 14.67 15.44
C GLN A 134 20.71 14.84 14.52
N ALA A 135 20.66 14.30 13.31
CA ALA A 135 21.75 14.43 12.35
C ALA A 135 21.89 15.87 11.85
N ASP A 136 20.76 16.53 11.53
CA ASP A 136 20.73 17.91 11.10
C ASP A 136 21.16 18.86 12.23
N GLY A 137 20.68 18.64 13.46
CA GLY A 137 21.15 19.40 14.63
C GLY A 137 22.66 19.31 14.83
N ARG A 138 23.24 18.11 14.71
CA ARG A 138 24.71 17.91 14.76
C ARG A 138 25.44 18.56 13.59
N ARG A 139 24.90 18.48 12.37
CA ARG A 139 25.45 19.17 11.20
C ARG A 139 25.52 20.67 11.45
N ARG A 140 24.39 21.29 11.83
CA ARG A 140 24.31 22.73 12.09
C ARG A 140 25.30 23.17 13.16
N GLN A 141 25.38 22.45 14.28
CA GLN A 141 26.40 22.72 15.30
C GLN A 141 27.82 22.63 14.74
N GLY A 142 28.12 21.59 13.95
CA GLY A 142 29.42 21.40 13.33
C GLY A 142 29.79 22.45 12.28
N VAL A 143 28.83 23.09 11.61
CA VAL A 143 29.08 24.23 10.71
C VAL A 143 29.57 25.43 11.52
N VAL A 144 28.85 25.79 12.59
CA VAL A 144 29.23 26.89 13.50
C VAL A 144 30.59 26.63 14.13
N ASP A 145 30.82 25.42 14.64
CA ASP A 145 32.07 25.05 15.30
C ASP A 145 33.28 25.17 14.39
N ARG A 146 33.16 24.70 13.14
CA ARG A 146 34.23 24.81 12.13
C ARG A 146 34.52 26.25 11.77
N ALA A 147 33.48 27.08 11.65
CA ALA A 147 33.64 28.49 11.36
C ALA A 147 34.39 29.22 12.50
N ILE A 148 34.04 28.96 13.77
CA ILE A 148 34.79 29.50 14.92
C ILE A 148 36.22 28.93 14.99
N ALA A 149 36.39 27.62 14.79
CA ALA A 149 37.71 27.00 14.81
C ALA A 149 38.65 27.58 13.75
N SER A 150 38.12 27.93 12.57
CA SER A 150 38.90 28.61 11.52
C SER A 150 39.40 29.99 11.96
N LEU A 151 38.61 30.72 12.75
CA LEU A 151 39.02 32.01 13.34
C LEU A 151 39.97 31.86 14.51
N ALA A 152 39.93 30.73 15.24
CA ALA A 152 40.86 30.48 16.34
C ALA A 152 42.31 30.32 15.88
N VAL A 153 42.52 29.90 14.62
CA VAL A 153 43.83 29.80 13.97
C VAL A 153 44.32 31.17 13.46
N ASP A 154 43.42 32.12 13.25
CA ASP A 154 43.78 33.49 12.86
C ASP A 154 44.36 34.25 14.07
N GLU A 155 45.68 34.42 14.08
CA GLU A 155 46.41 35.09 15.17
C GLU A 155 45.93 36.53 15.42
N THR A 156 45.36 37.21 14.40
CA THR A 156 44.81 38.57 14.54
C THR A 156 43.55 38.60 15.41
N ILE A 157 42.87 37.47 15.55
CA ILE A 157 41.74 37.30 16.47
C ILE A 157 42.23 37.12 17.91
N GLY A 158 43.44 36.59 18.11
CA GLY A 158 44.02 36.44 19.44
C GLY A 158 43.17 35.60 20.40
N MET A 159 42.38 34.64 19.89
CA MET A 159 41.54 33.79 20.73
C MET A 159 42.40 32.93 21.67
N HIS A 160 42.01 32.80 22.95
CA HIS A 160 42.66 31.84 23.84
C HIS A 160 42.26 30.40 23.43
N PRO A 161 43.22 29.47 23.29
CA PRO A 161 42.90 28.07 22.92
C PRO A 161 41.93 27.40 23.90
N THR A 162 42.03 27.74 25.19
CA THR A 162 41.15 27.22 26.25
C THR A 162 39.73 27.78 26.18
N ALA A 163 39.52 28.92 25.53
CA ALA A 163 38.22 29.57 25.40
C ALA A 163 37.43 29.08 24.17
N LEU A 164 38.05 28.31 23.26
CA LEU A 164 37.45 27.89 22.01
C LEU A 164 36.10 27.18 22.23
N ALA A 165 36.04 26.24 23.16
CA ALA A 165 34.81 25.49 23.45
C ALA A 165 33.69 26.39 23.98
N ASP A 166 34.01 27.36 24.85
CA ASP A 166 33.03 28.31 25.39
C ASP A 166 32.50 29.26 24.32
N ILE A 167 33.39 29.75 23.43
CA ILE A 167 32.99 30.60 22.30
C ILE A 167 32.11 29.82 21.34
N GLN A 168 32.42 28.55 21.04
CA GLN A 168 31.59 27.69 20.21
C GLN A 168 30.18 27.53 20.78
N VAL A 169 30.05 27.30 22.09
CA VAL A 169 28.74 27.21 22.76
C VAL A 169 27.94 28.49 22.60
N ARG A 170 28.57 29.66 22.80
CA ARG A 170 27.92 30.97 22.59
C ARG A 170 27.57 31.23 21.14
N ALA A 171 28.42 30.81 20.20
CA ALA A 171 28.17 30.96 18.78
C ALA A 171 26.93 30.16 18.36
N ARG A 172 26.78 28.92 18.86
CA ARG A 172 25.61 28.07 18.57
C ARG A 172 24.28 28.65 19.05
N SER A 173 24.27 29.53 20.05
CA SER A 173 23.03 30.20 20.51
C SER A 173 22.70 31.47 19.73
N VAL A 174 23.64 31.96 18.91
CA VAL A 174 23.47 33.18 18.10
C VAL A 174 23.29 32.82 16.63
N PHE A 175 24.11 31.93 16.08
CA PHE A 175 24.07 31.60 14.65
C PHE A 175 23.06 30.51 14.35
N GLU A 176 22.09 30.84 13.50
CA GLU A 176 21.28 29.86 12.80
C GLU A 176 21.97 29.45 11.50
N VAL A 177 21.91 28.16 11.21
CA VAL A 177 22.46 27.56 9.98
C VAL A 177 21.31 27.17 9.06
N ASP A 178 21.38 27.60 7.81
CA ASP A 178 20.43 27.20 6.77
C ASP A 178 20.79 25.85 6.11
N ASP A 179 20.05 25.49 5.07
CA ASP A 179 20.24 24.23 4.34
C ASP A 179 21.50 24.21 3.46
N ASN A 180 22.06 25.38 3.14
CA ASN A 180 23.27 25.56 2.33
C ASN A 180 24.51 25.86 3.19
N ASP A 181 24.46 25.54 4.50
CA ASP A 181 25.49 25.88 5.49
C ASP A 181 25.71 27.41 5.67
N GLY A 182 24.76 28.24 5.23
CA GLY A 182 24.77 29.68 5.44
C GLY A 182 24.53 30.04 6.90
N LEU A 183 25.32 30.97 7.42
CA LEU A 183 25.29 31.41 8.82
C LEU A 183 24.57 32.74 8.94
N THR A 184 23.49 32.78 9.71
CA THR A 184 22.75 34.01 10.03
C THR A 184 22.72 34.22 11.54
N PRO A 185 23.33 35.28 12.08
CA PRO A 185 23.24 35.58 13.51
C PRO A 185 21.86 36.14 13.85
N LYS A 186 21.27 35.61 14.92
CA LYS A 186 20.03 36.09 15.52
C LYS A 186 20.15 36.24 17.02
N ARG A 187 19.44 37.23 17.56
CA ARG A 187 19.22 37.39 19.01
C ARG A 187 17.75 37.67 19.23
N ASN A 188 17.09 36.88 20.07
CA ASN A 188 15.65 36.98 20.34
C ASN A 188 14.76 36.93 19.08
N GLY A 189 15.20 36.21 18.04
CA GLY A 189 14.47 36.07 16.77
C GLY A 189 14.75 37.16 15.73
N GLU A 190 15.49 38.22 16.09
CA GLU A 190 15.89 39.29 15.18
C GLU A 190 17.29 39.04 14.61
N VAL A 191 17.47 39.32 13.31
CA VAL A 191 18.78 39.20 12.64
C VAL A 191 19.70 40.31 13.12
N LEU A 192 20.92 39.94 13.51
CA LEU A 192 21.97 40.91 13.84
C LEU A 192 22.65 41.36 12.55
N TYR A 193 22.65 42.66 12.28
CA TYR A 193 23.30 43.24 11.10
C TYR A 193 24.74 43.67 11.43
N GLY A 194 25.60 43.61 10.42
CA GLY A 194 27.00 44.04 10.50
C GLY A 194 27.15 45.56 10.54
N GLY A 195 28.38 46.04 10.43
CA GLY A 195 28.68 47.48 10.49
C GLY A 195 28.05 48.32 9.36
N ASP A 196 27.62 47.66 8.27
CA ASP A 196 26.94 48.28 7.13
C ASP A 196 25.43 48.50 7.34
N GLY A 197 24.86 47.92 8.41
CA GLY A 197 23.43 48.00 8.73
C GLY A 197 22.50 47.32 7.71
N ALA A 198 23.03 46.56 6.75
CA ALA A 198 22.26 45.99 5.65
C ALA A 198 22.48 44.48 5.49
N THR A 199 23.71 44.00 5.74
CA THR A 199 24.02 42.58 5.67
C THR A 199 24.01 41.95 7.07
N PRO A 200 23.56 40.68 7.22
CA PRO A 200 23.72 39.97 8.47
C PRO A 200 25.18 39.95 8.89
N MET A 201 25.44 40.20 10.17
CA MET A 201 26.78 40.25 10.74
C MET A 201 27.53 38.95 10.44
N SER A 202 28.75 39.07 9.95
CA SER A 202 29.61 37.91 9.74
C SER A 202 30.07 37.30 11.06
N ILE A 203 30.47 36.04 11.05
CA ILE A 203 31.01 35.38 12.24
C ILE A 203 32.27 36.07 12.78
N LYS A 204 33.09 36.65 11.90
CA LYS A 204 34.30 37.40 12.30
C LYS A 204 33.94 38.70 13.01
N GLU A 205 32.95 39.44 12.50
CA GLU A 205 32.45 40.66 13.16
C GLU A 205 31.85 40.35 14.53
N TRP A 206 31.06 39.26 14.63
CA TRP A 206 30.50 38.83 15.90
C TRP A 206 31.58 38.47 16.92
N VAL A 207 32.65 37.79 16.51
CA VAL A 207 33.79 37.50 17.40
C VAL A 207 34.47 38.78 17.90
N ASN A 208 34.52 39.85 17.10
CA ASN A 208 35.03 41.15 17.57
C ASN A 208 34.09 41.79 18.60
N VAL A 209 32.77 41.74 18.39
CA VAL A 209 31.79 42.18 19.40
C VAL A 209 31.93 41.37 20.69
N LEU A 210 32.11 40.04 20.57
CA LEU A 210 32.34 39.16 21.71
C LEU A 210 33.64 39.50 22.46
N ARG A 211 34.67 40.00 21.78
CA ARG A 211 35.90 40.48 22.42
C ARG A 211 35.64 41.68 23.32
N ASP A 212 34.76 42.58 22.90
CA ASP A 212 34.39 43.74 23.71
C ASP A 212 33.50 43.32 24.90
N GLU A 213 32.59 42.37 24.70
CA GLU A 213 31.70 41.87 25.77
C GLU A 213 32.38 40.90 26.76
N ALA A 214 33.31 40.08 26.29
CA ALA A 214 33.96 39.00 27.04
C ALA A 214 35.48 38.95 26.73
N PRO A 215 36.25 39.98 27.12
CA PRO A 215 37.66 40.12 26.76
C PRO A 215 38.56 39.00 27.29
N HIS A 216 38.16 38.32 28.37
CA HIS A 216 38.89 37.21 28.97
C HIS A 216 39.01 35.97 28.07
N PHE A 217 38.18 35.86 27.03
CA PHE A 217 38.32 34.80 26.02
C PHE A 217 39.43 35.06 25.00
N PHE A 218 39.99 36.26 25.00
CA PHE A 218 40.99 36.71 24.05
C PHE A 218 42.28 37.04 24.80
N LYS A 219 43.41 36.78 24.16
CA LYS A 219 44.71 37.20 24.64
C LYS A 219 44.65 38.72 24.77
N GLY A 220 44.92 39.21 25.99
CA GLY A 220 45.08 40.64 26.20
C GLY A 220 46.11 41.20 25.24
N SER A 221 45.96 42.48 24.87
CA SER A 221 47.00 43.20 24.14
C SER A 221 48.33 42.95 24.85
N SER A 222 49.32 42.39 24.15
CA SER A 222 50.68 42.25 24.63
C SER A 222 51.30 43.65 24.73
N GLY A 223 50.88 44.40 25.75
CA GLY A 223 51.19 45.80 25.98
C GLY A 223 51.27 46.01 27.48
N GLY A 224 52.44 45.71 28.04
CA GLY A 224 52.69 45.78 29.47
C GLY A 224 53.63 44.66 29.92
N GLY A 225 54.78 44.55 29.27
CA GLY A 225 55.89 43.77 29.78
C GLY A 225 56.35 44.38 31.10
N SER A 226 55.72 44.00 32.21
CA SER A 226 56.36 44.04 33.52
C SER A 226 57.40 42.94 33.50
N GLY A 227 58.54 43.24 32.86
CA GLY A 227 59.79 42.51 33.03
C GLY A 227 60.20 42.66 34.49
N GLY A 228 59.71 41.74 35.32
CA GLY A 228 60.29 41.47 36.62
C GLY A 228 61.64 40.78 36.40
N ASP A 229 62.62 41.54 35.90
CA ASP A 229 64.01 41.11 35.91
C ASP A 229 64.46 41.08 37.36
N GLY A 230 64.52 39.85 37.87
CA GLY A 230 65.23 39.54 39.08
C GLY A 230 66.69 40.00 38.95
N ASN A 231 67.21 40.45 40.09
CA ASN A 231 68.63 40.53 40.41
C ASN A 231 69.37 41.84 40.06
N GLY A 232 68.80 42.98 40.50
CA GLY A 232 69.55 44.22 40.67
C GLY A 232 69.34 44.85 42.05
N PHE A 233 70.42 45.05 42.81
CA PHE A 233 70.36 45.82 44.07
C PHE A 233 70.32 47.31 43.72
N ARG A 234 69.23 48.00 44.08
CA ARG A 234 68.99 49.42 43.78
C ARG A 234 69.16 49.78 42.30
N GLY A 235 68.53 48.99 41.41
CA GLY A 235 68.48 49.28 39.98
C GLY A 235 69.80 49.11 39.23
N LYS A 236 70.77 48.39 39.82
CA LYS A 236 72.06 48.06 39.18
C LYS A 236 72.26 46.56 39.14
N SER A 237 72.68 46.03 37.99
CA SER A 237 72.93 44.60 37.84
C SER A 237 74.13 44.16 38.68
N ALA A 238 74.23 42.87 39.00
CA ALA A 238 75.40 42.32 39.69
C ALA A 238 76.72 42.64 38.96
N SER A 239 76.69 42.74 37.63
CA SER A 239 77.85 43.11 36.80
C SER A 239 78.24 44.58 36.94
N ASP A 240 77.27 45.47 37.15
CA ASP A 240 77.52 46.90 37.36
C ASP A 240 78.10 47.14 38.75
N ILE A 241 77.57 46.42 39.74
CA ILE A 241 78.10 46.45 41.11
C ILE A 241 79.54 45.94 41.11
N ALA A 242 79.86 44.86 40.40
CA ALA A 242 81.21 44.31 40.36
C ALA A 242 82.27 45.32 39.85
N LYS A 243 81.90 46.16 38.88
CA LYS A 243 82.77 47.18 38.26
C LYS A 243 82.97 48.44 39.11
N MET A 244 82.23 48.61 40.20
CA MET A 244 82.38 49.77 41.08
C MET A 244 83.60 49.65 41.99
N ASP A 245 84.21 50.80 42.27
CA ASP A 245 85.23 50.93 43.30
C ASP A 245 84.68 50.50 44.69
N PRO A 246 85.49 49.87 45.56
CA PRO A 246 85.05 49.41 46.89
C PRO A 246 84.32 50.47 47.73
N MET A 247 84.73 51.75 47.65
CA MET A 247 84.09 52.82 48.40
C MET A 247 82.67 53.13 47.89
N THR A 248 82.47 53.00 46.57
CA THR A 248 81.17 53.22 45.94
C THR A 248 80.20 52.06 46.23
N LYS A 249 80.73 50.82 46.29
CA LYS A 249 79.96 49.64 46.73
C LYS A 249 79.43 49.79 48.15
N LEU A 250 80.26 50.30 49.06
CA LEU A 250 79.88 50.51 50.46
C LEU A 250 78.79 51.57 50.60
N ARG A 251 78.91 52.69 49.87
CA ARG A 251 77.90 53.75 49.83
C ARG A 251 76.56 53.27 49.27
N LEU A 252 76.60 52.41 48.25
CA LEU A 252 75.40 51.79 47.68
C LEU A 252 74.71 50.89 48.71
N ALA A 253 75.49 50.10 49.48
CA ALA A 253 74.97 49.23 50.54
C ALA A 253 74.39 50.00 51.73
N ASN A 254 75.03 51.10 52.14
CA ASN A 254 74.54 52.01 53.19
C ASN A 254 73.38 52.91 52.74
N GLY A 255 73.15 52.95 51.43
CA GLY A 255 72.02 53.61 50.83
C GLY A 255 72.17 55.10 50.59
N GLU A 256 73.41 55.57 50.52
CA GLU A 256 73.83 56.96 50.31
C GLU A 256 73.96 57.31 48.81
N LEU A 257 73.36 56.49 47.95
CA LEU A 257 73.32 56.56 46.48
C LEU A 257 71.91 56.28 45.98
#